data_AF-A0A3D3HB75-F1
#
_entry.id   AF-A0A3D3HB75-F1
#
_cell.length_a   1.000
_cell.length_b   1.000
_cell.length_c   1.000
_cell.angle_alpha   90.00
_cell.angle_beta   90.00
_cell.angle_gamma   90.00
#
_symmetry.space_group_name_H-M   'P 1'
#
loop_
_entity.id
_entity.type
_entity.pdbx_description
1 polymer ?
#
loop_
_entity_poly.entity_id
_entity_poly.type
_entity_poly.pdbx_seq_one_letter_code
_entity_poly.pdbx_strand_id
1 'polypeptide(L)'
;MKKLLAGLAIAVLCLGPASVLVAVGVLMNPAANASCTTGSSLQVGPIPDSLDVTTKDGVTFTLNKTQLTHAATIITVGGQTEGIDTRGVTIALMAALTESTLRQLANTGTYPESGDYPNDGDGSDHDSLGLFQMRPQSGWGTVAELMDTTYQARAFYGGPTGPNYPSPRGLLDIPGWQSMDMGEAAQAVEVSAYPDRYQNYQPVAEAILTALTTPSKPSGSGETGTVAETSRIVFPLPEGSWTKTSDWGWRADPFTGERDYHGGTDYAAADGTPIYAVADGRVVWSEFNGGYGGLVIIEHTVNGEAVRSAYAHMWSHGIHVTEGQTVTAGTHIGDVGSSGYSTGPHLHFEIRPGTTGTESIDADKWLQEHGATESTGSSTTGPGCAPAGTGSEASEYTGDGAAMVEDPSGTGGQV
;
A
#
# COMPACT_ATOMS: atom_id res chain seq x y z
N MET A 1 -47.17 -59.04 34.47
CA MET A 1 -47.13 -57.60 34.79
C MET A 1 -45.87 -57.02 34.13
N LYS A 2 -45.84 -56.70 32.83
CA LYS A 2 -46.52 -55.57 32.17
C LYS A 2 -46.43 -54.28 33.00
N LYS A 3 -45.21 -53.79 33.28
CA LYS A 3 -44.87 -52.40 33.69
C LYS A 3 -43.35 -52.14 33.92
N LEU A 4 -42.44 -52.85 33.24
CA LEU A 4 -40.99 -52.67 33.43
C LEU A 4 -40.16 -52.57 32.13
N LEU A 5 -40.82 -52.46 30.97
CA LEU A 5 -40.17 -52.30 29.66
C LEU A 5 -40.49 -50.96 28.97
N ALA A 6 -41.13 -50.03 29.69
CA ALA A 6 -41.47 -48.69 29.18
C ALA A 6 -40.52 -47.58 29.68
N GLY A 7 -39.45 -47.94 30.41
CA GLY A 7 -38.46 -46.99 30.93
C GLY A 7 -37.18 -46.87 30.11
N LEU A 8 -36.96 -47.73 29.11
CA LEU A 8 -35.70 -47.79 28.34
C LEU A 8 -35.83 -47.35 26.87
N ALA A 9 -36.98 -46.78 26.49
CA ALA A 9 -37.24 -46.28 25.14
C ALA A 9 -37.50 -44.77 25.06
N ILE A 10 -37.32 -44.02 26.16
CA ILE A 10 -37.44 -42.54 26.21
C ILE A 10 -36.16 -41.87 26.77
N ALA A 11 -35.03 -42.60 26.84
CA ALA A 11 -33.73 -42.01 27.22
C ALA A 11 -32.68 -42.03 26.09
N VAL A 12 -33.02 -42.58 24.93
CA VAL A 12 -32.12 -42.70 23.76
C VAL A 12 -32.52 -41.76 22.62
N LEU A 13 -33.59 -40.96 22.78
CA LEU A 13 -34.06 -40.00 21.77
C LEU A 13 -33.80 -38.51 22.12
N CYS A 14 -33.09 -38.21 23.22
CA CYS A 14 -32.82 -36.82 23.62
C CYS A 14 -31.35 -36.51 23.96
N LEU A 15 -30.41 -37.42 23.70
CA LEU A 15 -28.98 -37.20 23.97
C LEU A 15 -28.13 -37.67 22.77
N GLY A 16 -28.23 -36.91 21.69
CA GLY A 16 -27.30 -36.82 20.56
C GLY A 16 -27.73 -35.63 19.71
N PRO A 17 -26.84 -34.65 19.40
CA PRO A 17 -25.42 -34.83 19.11
C PRO A 17 -24.50 -33.98 20.01
N ALA A 18 -23.82 -34.62 20.96
CA ALA A 18 -22.65 -34.04 21.65
C ALA A 18 -21.40 -34.92 21.47
N SER A 19 -21.35 -35.67 20.36
CA SER A 19 -20.31 -36.66 20.07
C SER A 19 -19.61 -36.42 18.72
N VAL A 20 -19.60 -35.18 18.23
CA VAL A 20 -18.79 -34.74 17.06
C VAL A 20 -17.61 -33.84 17.48
N LEU A 21 -17.41 -33.61 18.78
CA LEU A 21 -16.26 -32.84 19.29
C LEU A 21 -15.09 -33.73 19.69
N VAL A 22 -14.65 -34.60 18.77
CA VAL A 22 -13.30 -35.18 18.77
C VAL A 22 -12.79 -35.16 17.33
N ALA A 23 -12.44 -33.97 16.87
CA ALA A 23 -11.45 -33.76 15.84
C ALA A 23 -10.80 -32.40 16.09
N VAL A 24 -9.48 -32.42 16.28
CA VAL A 24 -8.55 -31.28 16.34
C VAL A 24 -8.52 -30.51 17.66
N GLY A 25 -8.10 -31.20 18.72
CA GLY A 25 -7.73 -30.62 20.01
C GLY A 25 -6.36 -31.09 20.50
N VAL A 26 -5.34 -31.15 19.64
CA VAL A 26 -3.91 -31.16 20.01
C VAL A 26 -3.10 -30.63 18.82
N LEU A 27 -2.81 -29.33 18.83
CA LEU A 27 -1.62 -28.69 18.22
C LEU A 27 -1.56 -27.24 18.74
N MET A 28 -1.52 -27.10 20.07
CA MET A 28 -1.11 -25.86 20.72
C MET A 28 0.42 -25.78 20.65
N ASN A 29 0.92 -25.24 19.55
CA ASN A 29 2.26 -24.67 19.46
C ASN A 29 2.14 -23.16 19.73
N PRO A 30 2.74 -22.58 20.79
CA PRO A 30 2.66 -21.15 21.05
C PRO A 30 3.54 -20.30 20.13
N ALA A 31 4.00 -20.82 18.98
CA ALA A 31 4.88 -20.13 18.05
C ALA A 31 4.25 -19.83 16.66
N ALA A 32 2.92 -19.87 16.52
CA ALA A 32 2.26 -19.71 15.21
C ALA A 32 1.29 -18.52 15.07
N ASN A 33 1.18 -17.64 16.08
CA ASN A 33 0.41 -16.39 15.98
C ASN A 33 1.30 -15.14 16.21
N ALA A 34 2.56 -15.21 15.78
CA ALA A 34 3.20 -13.98 15.32
C ALA A 34 2.67 -13.75 13.91
N SER A 35 1.46 -13.20 13.81
CA SER A 35 1.12 -12.39 12.65
C SER A 35 2.22 -11.35 12.57
N CYS A 36 3.17 -11.56 11.66
CA CYS A 36 4.03 -10.49 11.21
C CYS A 36 3.12 -9.54 10.44
N THR A 37 2.38 -8.72 11.18
CA THR A 37 1.95 -7.41 10.71
C THR A 37 3.25 -6.66 10.45
N THR A 38 3.78 -6.79 9.24
CA THR A 38 4.62 -5.76 8.66
C THR A 38 3.73 -4.53 8.54
N GLY A 39 3.59 -3.81 9.65
CA GLY A 39 3.07 -2.45 9.63
C GLY A 39 4.06 -1.65 8.82
N SER A 40 3.76 -1.47 7.54
CA SER A 40 4.36 -0.41 6.75
C SER A 40 4.00 0.88 7.49
N SER A 41 4.94 1.39 8.28
CA SER A 41 4.75 2.66 8.97
C SER A 41 4.57 3.71 7.88
N LEU A 42 3.35 4.23 7.71
CA LEU A 42 3.08 5.35 6.83
C LEU A 42 3.91 6.54 7.32
N GLN A 43 5.08 6.74 6.72
CA GLN A 43 5.94 7.87 7.02
C GLN A 43 5.64 8.99 6.05
N VAL A 44 5.37 10.17 6.61
CA VAL A 44 5.18 11.38 5.82
C VAL A 44 6.54 11.93 5.39
N GLY A 45 6.69 12.11 4.09
CA GLY A 45 7.79 12.82 3.43
C GLY A 45 7.59 14.34 3.37
N PRO A 46 8.27 15.05 2.46
CA PRO A 46 8.18 16.49 2.34
C PRO A 46 6.81 16.90 1.87
N ILE A 47 6.27 17.94 2.48
CA ILE A 47 4.98 18.51 2.09
C ILE A 47 5.25 19.50 0.95
N PRO A 48 4.73 19.26 -0.27
CA PRO A 48 4.92 20.17 -1.39
C PRO A 48 4.16 21.49 -1.17
N ASP A 49 4.54 22.54 -1.89
CA ASP A 49 3.92 23.85 -1.76
C ASP A 49 2.47 23.88 -2.28
N SER A 50 2.16 23.01 -3.25
CA SER A 50 0.82 22.78 -3.76
C SER A 50 0.69 21.41 -4.43
N LEU A 51 -0.54 20.95 -4.62
CA LEU A 51 -0.87 19.72 -5.34
C LEU A 51 -2.13 19.93 -6.18
N ASP A 52 -2.02 19.78 -7.49
CA ASP A 52 -3.18 19.76 -8.39
C ASP A 52 -3.85 18.39 -8.32
N VAL A 53 -5.17 18.40 -8.11
CA VAL A 53 -5.96 17.20 -7.86
C VAL A 53 -7.27 17.25 -8.65
N THR A 54 -7.78 16.07 -8.99
CA THR A 54 -9.02 15.91 -9.74
C THR A 54 -9.95 14.95 -9.00
N THR A 55 -11.19 15.37 -8.77
CA THR A 55 -12.24 14.52 -8.19
C THR A 55 -12.75 13.48 -9.18
N LYS A 56 -13.51 12.49 -8.70
CA LYS A 56 -14.11 11.44 -9.52
C LYS A 56 -15.05 11.97 -10.61
N ASP A 57 -15.76 13.07 -10.34
CA ASP A 57 -16.62 13.77 -11.30
C ASP A 57 -15.88 14.73 -12.25
N GLY A 58 -14.55 14.78 -12.18
CA GLY A 58 -13.71 15.53 -13.12
C GLY A 58 -13.46 16.99 -12.73
N VAL A 59 -13.85 17.42 -11.54
CA VAL A 59 -13.53 18.76 -11.03
C VAL A 59 -12.07 18.81 -10.61
N THR A 60 -11.32 19.74 -11.21
CA THR A 60 -9.90 19.93 -10.89
C THR A 60 -9.71 21.19 -10.04
N PHE A 61 -8.87 21.09 -9.01
CA PHE A 61 -8.50 22.20 -8.13
C PHE A 61 -7.11 21.98 -7.52
N THR A 62 -6.56 23.02 -6.91
CA THR A 62 -5.21 22.98 -6.31
C THR A 62 -5.31 23.03 -4.79
N LEU A 63 -4.72 22.06 -4.11
CA LEU A 63 -4.47 22.08 -2.66
C LEU A 63 -3.20 22.87 -2.38
N ASN A 64 -3.23 23.74 -1.39
CA ASN A 64 -2.05 24.49 -0.95
C ASN A 64 -1.29 23.76 0.17
N LYS A 65 -0.09 24.25 0.48
CA LYS A 65 0.79 23.70 1.52
C LYS A 65 0.12 23.54 2.89
N THR A 66 -0.75 24.47 3.28
CA THR A 66 -1.46 24.40 4.57
C THR A 66 -2.41 23.21 4.59
N GLN A 67 -3.22 23.03 3.55
CA GLN A 67 -4.12 21.88 3.41
C GLN A 67 -3.34 20.55 3.38
N LEU A 68 -2.20 20.53 2.69
CA LEU A 68 -1.32 19.35 2.64
C LEU A 68 -0.62 19.07 3.98
N THR A 69 -0.38 20.09 4.81
CA THR A 69 0.13 19.94 6.18
C THR A 69 -0.92 19.31 7.10
N HIS A 70 -2.19 19.66 6.91
CA HIS A 70 -3.30 19.01 7.61
C HIS A 70 -3.46 17.55 7.18
N ALA A 71 -3.36 17.27 5.87
CA ALA A 71 -3.34 15.90 5.36
C ALA A 71 -2.15 15.07 5.91
N ALA A 72 -0.95 15.65 5.97
CA ALA A 72 0.21 15.04 6.61
C ALA A 72 -0.04 14.68 8.07
N THR A 73 -0.78 15.52 8.80
CA THR A 73 -1.18 15.23 10.18
C THR A 73 -2.09 14.00 10.25
N ILE A 74 -3.11 13.92 9.37
CA ILE A 74 -4.01 12.77 9.27
C ILE A 74 -3.21 11.48 9.00
N ILE A 75 -2.31 11.50 8.00
CA ILE A 75 -1.47 10.35 7.63
C ILE A 75 -0.56 9.93 8.79
N THR A 76 0.09 10.90 9.44
CA THR A 76 1.00 10.62 10.57
C THR A 76 0.28 9.98 11.73
N VAL A 77 -0.91 10.49 12.10
CA VAL A 77 -1.73 9.91 13.16
C VAL A 77 -2.22 8.52 12.78
N GLY A 78 -2.66 8.32 11.54
CA GLY A 78 -3.10 7.02 11.04
C GLY A 78 -1.98 5.98 11.09
N GLY A 79 -0.78 6.33 10.64
CA GLY A 79 0.41 5.47 10.72
C GLY A 79 0.87 5.14 12.14
N GLN A 80 0.43 5.90 13.15
CA GLN A 80 0.68 5.65 14.57
C GLN A 80 -0.49 4.94 15.28
N THR A 81 -1.62 4.75 14.60
CA THR A 81 -2.83 4.17 15.19
C THR A 81 -2.93 2.69 14.85
N GLU A 82 -2.88 1.83 15.88
CA GLU A 82 -3.02 0.39 15.69
C GLU A 82 -4.36 0.04 15.04
N GLY A 83 -4.32 -0.81 14.01
CA GLY A 83 -5.51 -1.22 13.25
C GLY A 83 -5.90 -0.27 12.12
N ILE A 84 -5.20 0.86 11.95
CA ILE A 84 -5.35 1.74 10.79
C ILE A 84 -4.26 1.41 9.77
N ASP A 85 -4.68 1.12 8.54
CA ASP A 85 -3.84 0.89 7.38
C ASP A 85 -4.00 2.05 6.37
N THR A 86 -3.34 1.92 5.22
CA THR A 86 -3.45 2.86 4.08
C THR A 86 -4.92 3.14 3.72
N ARG A 87 -5.78 2.11 3.77
CA ARG A 87 -7.22 2.26 3.50
C ARG A 87 -7.90 3.14 4.55
N GLY A 88 -7.63 2.92 5.83
CA GLY A 88 -8.15 3.76 6.91
C GLY A 88 -7.70 5.22 6.80
N VAL A 89 -6.46 5.46 6.37
CA VAL A 89 -5.95 6.80 6.10
C VAL A 89 -6.65 7.45 4.91
N THR A 90 -6.84 6.73 3.80
CA THR A 90 -7.59 7.23 2.64
C THR A 90 -9.01 7.62 3.02
N ILE A 91 -9.70 6.82 3.84
CA ILE A 91 -11.05 7.12 4.35
C ILE A 91 -11.07 8.43 5.15
N ALA A 92 -10.09 8.64 6.03
CA ALA A 92 -9.98 9.89 6.80
C ALA A 92 -9.71 11.12 5.91
N LEU A 93 -8.82 10.98 4.92
CA LEU A 93 -8.56 12.04 3.95
C LEU A 93 -9.82 12.38 3.13
N MET A 94 -10.58 11.38 2.69
CA MET A 94 -11.85 11.56 1.99
C MET A 94 -12.87 12.32 2.86
N ALA A 95 -12.98 11.98 4.14
CA ALA A 95 -13.84 12.68 5.08
C ALA A 95 -13.43 14.15 5.22
N ALA A 96 -12.18 14.44 5.57
CA ALA A 96 -11.72 15.82 5.74
C ALA A 96 -11.80 16.67 4.44
N LEU A 97 -11.59 16.04 3.28
CA LEU A 97 -11.80 16.69 1.97
C LEU A 97 -13.27 17.06 1.74
N THR A 98 -14.18 16.16 2.10
CA THR A 98 -15.63 16.37 1.92
C THR A 98 -16.16 17.43 2.88
N GLU A 99 -15.71 17.41 4.13
CA GLU A 99 -16.24 18.27 5.20
C GLU A 99 -15.68 19.70 5.12
N SER A 100 -14.40 19.87 4.82
CA SER A 100 -13.74 21.19 4.87
C SER A 100 -12.81 21.47 3.70
N THR A 101 -12.64 20.53 2.77
CA THR A 101 -11.55 20.55 1.78
C THR A 101 -10.18 20.67 2.48
N LEU A 102 -9.99 19.89 3.56
CA LEU A 102 -8.78 19.89 4.41
C LEU A 102 -8.46 21.25 5.02
N ARG A 103 -9.47 22.04 5.41
CA ARG A 103 -9.28 23.34 6.05
C ARG A 103 -9.63 23.25 7.52
N GLN A 104 -8.77 23.79 8.38
CA GLN A 104 -9.06 23.88 9.80
C GLN A 104 -9.99 25.06 10.07
N LEU A 105 -11.30 24.82 10.02
CA LEU A 105 -12.31 25.90 10.13
C LEU A 105 -12.67 26.18 11.58
N ALA A 106 -12.54 27.44 12.01
CA ALA A 106 -13.14 27.96 13.23
C ALA A 106 -14.66 28.19 13.02
N ASN A 107 -15.39 28.49 14.09
CA ASN A 107 -16.80 28.89 14.02
C ASN A 107 -17.02 30.00 15.04
N THR A 108 -16.59 31.22 14.71
CA THR A 108 -16.60 32.32 15.69
C THR A 108 -18.01 32.83 15.98
N GLY A 109 -18.98 32.47 15.14
CA GLY A 109 -20.40 32.74 15.37
C GLY A 109 -20.96 31.97 16.56
N THR A 110 -20.62 30.68 16.68
CA THR A 110 -21.09 29.83 17.78
C THR A 110 -20.09 29.76 18.94
N TYR A 111 -18.81 29.67 18.63
CA TYR A 111 -17.70 29.59 19.58
C TYR A 111 -16.69 30.70 19.27
N PRO A 112 -16.90 31.94 19.76
CA PRO A 112 -15.98 33.05 19.50
C PRO A 112 -14.52 32.73 19.80
N GLU A 113 -14.26 31.96 20.85
CA GLU A 113 -12.92 31.51 21.25
C GLU A 113 -12.24 30.59 20.22
N SER A 114 -12.98 29.96 19.31
CA SER A 114 -12.38 29.13 18.24
C SER A 114 -11.49 29.95 17.30
N GLY A 115 -11.76 31.25 17.15
CA GLY A 115 -10.95 32.16 16.35
C GLY A 115 -9.57 32.46 16.95
N ASP A 116 -9.36 32.17 18.24
CA ASP A 116 -8.08 32.37 18.93
C ASP A 116 -7.08 31.23 18.66
N TYR A 117 -7.54 30.12 18.06
CA TYR A 117 -6.70 28.97 17.70
C TYR A 117 -6.24 29.05 16.23
N PRO A 118 -5.13 28.38 15.86
CA PRO A 118 -4.72 28.27 14.46
C PRO A 118 -5.86 27.73 13.57
N ASN A 119 -6.22 28.48 12.53
CA ASN A 119 -7.33 28.16 11.65
C ASN A 119 -7.08 28.70 10.23
N ASP A 120 -7.82 28.13 9.27
CA ASP A 120 -7.77 28.49 7.85
C ASP A 120 -8.98 29.32 7.43
N GLY A 121 -9.72 29.87 8.39
CA GLY A 121 -10.93 30.65 8.19
C GLY A 121 -12.09 30.19 9.08
N ASP A 122 -13.25 30.80 8.85
CA ASP A 122 -14.48 30.56 9.60
C ASP A 122 -15.48 29.76 8.76
N GLY A 123 -15.93 28.62 9.30
CA GLY A 123 -17.01 27.79 8.80
C GLY A 123 -18.28 28.10 9.57
N SER A 124 -19.27 28.70 8.90
CA SER A 124 -20.54 29.09 9.52
C SER A 124 -21.60 27.99 9.49
N ASP A 125 -21.23 26.74 9.17
CA ASP A 125 -22.20 25.65 9.13
C ASP A 125 -22.41 25.07 10.54
N HIS A 126 -23.63 25.25 11.06
CA HIS A 126 -24.02 24.84 12.41
C HIS A 126 -23.01 25.29 13.51
N ASP A 127 -22.63 24.38 14.40
CA ASP A 127 -21.62 24.52 15.44
C ASP A 127 -20.41 23.58 15.20
N SER A 128 -20.13 23.29 13.94
CA SER A 128 -19.03 22.42 13.53
C SER A 128 -17.68 23.14 13.57
N LEU A 129 -16.62 22.39 13.85
CA LEU A 129 -15.24 22.87 13.94
C LEU A 129 -14.29 21.91 13.22
N GLY A 130 -13.25 22.50 12.65
CA GLY A 130 -12.04 21.83 12.18
C GLY A 130 -12.13 21.04 10.88
N LEU A 131 -11.15 20.17 10.64
CA LEU A 131 -10.96 19.41 9.40
C LEU A 131 -12.16 18.52 9.05
N PHE A 132 -12.73 17.88 10.06
CA PHE A 132 -13.82 16.91 9.93
C PHE A 132 -15.19 17.52 10.29
N GLN A 133 -15.27 18.83 10.51
CA GLN A 133 -16.51 19.52 10.90
C GLN A 133 -17.21 18.87 12.11
N MET A 134 -16.42 18.46 13.10
CA MET A 134 -16.88 17.82 14.33
C MET A 134 -17.54 18.83 15.28
N ARG A 135 -18.49 18.36 16.10
CA ARG A 135 -19.34 19.23 16.94
C ARG A 135 -19.14 18.98 18.43
N PRO A 136 -18.82 20.00 19.24
CA PRO A 136 -18.74 19.85 20.70
C PRO A 136 -20.04 19.35 21.32
N GLN A 137 -21.19 19.85 20.85
CA GLN A 137 -22.50 19.43 21.35
C GLN A 137 -22.83 17.96 21.06
N SER A 138 -22.20 17.36 20.05
CA SER A 138 -22.34 15.94 19.73
C SER A 138 -21.37 15.06 20.51
N GLY A 139 -20.51 15.63 21.36
CA GLY A 139 -19.59 14.89 22.23
C GLY A 139 -18.23 14.58 21.61
N TRP A 140 -17.89 15.12 20.44
CA TRP A 140 -16.60 14.86 19.78
C TRP A 140 -15.39 15.42 20.53
N GLY A 141 -15.59 16.46 21.35
CA GLY A 141 -14.52 17.11 22.12
C GLY A 141 -14.91 18.53 22.51
N THR A 142 -14.05 19.20 23.29
CA THR A 142 -14.15 20.64 23.57
C THR A 142 -13.74 21.47 22.35
N VAL A 143 -14.05 22.77 22.33
CA VAL A 143 -13.60 23.68 21.26
C VAL A 143 -12.08 23.65 21.10
N ALA A 144 -11.33 23.66 22.21
CA ALA A 144 -9.86 23.60 22.19
C ALA A 144 -9.35 22.32 21.52
N GLU A 145 -9.98 21.18 21.83
CA GLU A 145 -9.63 19.88 21.26
C GLU A 145 -10.01 19.80 19.77
N LEU A 146 -11.17 20.31 19.37
CA LEU A 146 -11.58 20.32 17.96
C LEU A 146 -10.82 21.36 17.13
N MET A 147 -10.17 22.34 17.75
CA MET A 147 -9.23 23.22 17.09
C MET A 147 -7.80 22.65 17.01
N ASP A 148 -7.57 21.42 17.48
CA ASP A 148 -6.32 20.65 17.31
C ASP A 148 -6.51 19.57 16.22
N THR A 149 -5.70 19.63 15.17
CA THR A 149 -5.79 18.70 14.03
C THR A 149 -5.35 17.28 14.37
N THR A 150 -4.44 17.11 15.34
CA THR A 150 -4.00 15.80 15.84
C THR A 150 -5.10 15.16 16.68
N TYR A 151 -5.75 15.92 17.55
CA TYR A 151 -6.90 15.44 18.32
C TYR A 151 -8.01 14.96 17.38
N GLN A 152 -8.38 15.77 16.39
CA GLN A 152 -9.45 15.43 15.45
C GLN A 152 -9.15 14.15 14.66
N ALA A 153 -7.93 13.99 14.14
CA ALA A 153 -7.55 12.76 13.43
C ALA A 153 -7.64 11.54 14.35
N ARG A 154 -7.18 11.65 15.61
CA ARG A 154 -7.32 10.57 16.61
C ARG A 154 -8.78 10.26 16.92
N ALA A 155 -9.63 11.29 17.02
CA ALA A 155 -11.06 11.13 17.26
C ALA A 155 -11.75 10.44 16.07
N PHE A 156 -11.40 10.82 14.84
CA PHE A 156 -11.92 10.21 13.62
C PHE A 156 -11.59 8.71 13.56
N TYR A 157 -10.34 8.32 13.83
CA TYR A 157 -9.97 6.89 13.88
C TYR A 157 -10.64 6.17 15.05
N GLY A 158 -10.78 6.82 16.20
CA GLY A 158 -11.52 6.33 17.37
C GLY A 158 -10.98 5.02 17.93
N GLY A 159 -11.87 4.10 18.27
CA GLY A 159 -11.53 2.83 18.91
C GLY A 159 -11.40 2.95 20.44
N PRO A 160 -11.09 1.84 21.13
CA PRO A 160 -11.01 1.80 22.60
C PRO A 160 -9.98 2.76 23.23
N THR A 161 -9.01 3.21 22.45
CA THR A 161 -7.96 4.17 22.85
C THR A 161 -8.15 5.57 22.26
N GLY A 162 -9.22 5.78 21.49
CA GLY A 162 -9.59 7.06 20.92
C GLY A 162 -10.04 8.07 21.99
N PRO A 163 -9.78 9.37 21.80
CA PRO A 163 -10.14 10.40 22.79
C PRO A 163 -11.66 10.57 22.98
N ASN A 164 -12.45 10.16 21.99
CA ASN A 164 -13.91 10.18 21.95
C ASN A 164 -14.55 8.87 22.45
N TYR A 165 -13.79 7.90 22.96
CA TYR A 165 -14.36 6.66 23.46
C TYR A 165 -15.30 6.90 24.67
N PRO A 166 -16.46 6.23 24.76
CA PRO A 166 -17.02 5.25 23.81
C PRO A 166 -17.93 5.86 22.74
N SER A 167 -18.14 7.18 22.76
CA SER A 167 -19.05 7.87 21.85
C SER A 167 -18.71 9.36 21.77
N PRO A 168 -18.73 9.99 20.58
CA PRO A 168 -19.06 9.44 19.26
C PRO A 168 -18.10 8.34 18.79
N ARG A 169 -18.57 7.45 17.92
CA ARG A 169 -17.76 6.34 17.38
C ARG A 169 -16.80 6.87 16.31
N GLY A 170 -15.57 6.38 16.30
CA GLY A 170 -14.65 6.58 15.17
C GLY A 170 -14.65 5.38 14.22
N LEU A 171 -13.73 5.38 13.26
CA LEU A 171 -13.61 4.36 12.22
C LEU A 171 -13.41 2.94 12.80
N LEU A 172 -12.54 2.80 13.80
CA LEU A 172 -12.22 1.51 14.44
C LEU A 172 -13.40 0.93 15.24
N ASP A 173 -14.37 1.75 15.60
CA ASP A 173 -15.58 1.32 16.31
C ASP A 173 -16.66 0.78 15.35
N ILE A 174 -16.46 0.85 14.03
CA ILE A 174 -17.40 0.40 13.00
C ILE A 174 -17.10 -1.05 12.61
N PRO A 175 -17.98 -2.01 12.91
CA PRO A 175 -17.73 -3.40 12.56
C PRO A 175 -17.63 -3.61 11.04
N GLY A 176 -16.52 -4.20 10.59
CA GLY A 176 -16.32 -4.56 9.18
C GLY A 176 -15.98 -3.39 8.25
N TRP A 177 -15.58 -2.24 8.79
CA TRP A 177 -15.20 -1.06 7.99
C TRP A 177 -14.14 -1.36 6.93
N GLN A 178 -13.24 -2.31 7.19
CA GLN A 178 -12.21 -2.74 6.23
C GLN A 178 -12.80 -3.29 4.92
N SER A 179 -14.02 -3.84 4.98
CA SER A 179 -14.73 -4.43 3.85
C SER A 179 -15.83 -3.56 3.26
N MET A 180 -16.17 -2.44 3.91
CA MET A 180 -17.16 -1.47 3.42
C MET A 180 -16.61 -0.69 2.23
N ASP A 181 -17.46 -0.12 1.39
CA ASP A 181 -17.02 0.92 0.47
C ASP A 181 -16.37 2.08 1.26
N MET A 182 -15.30 2.70 0.73
CA MET A 182 -14.56 3.72 1.48
C MET A 182 -15.42 4.95 1.80
N GLY A 183 -16.31 5.34 0.89
CA GLY A 183 -17.26 6.43 1.13
C GLY A 183 -18.32 6.04 2.16
N GLU A 184 -18.79 4.79 2.15
CA GLU A 184 -19.70 4.26 3.17
C GLU A 184 -19.04 4.25 4.56
N ALA A 185 -17.77 3.84 4.65
CA ALA A 185 -17.02 3.86 5.90
C ALA A 185 -16.84 5.28 6.44
N ALA A 186 -16.46 6.25 5.59
CA ALA A 186 -16.36 7.67 5.97
C ALA A 186 -17.71 8.21 6.47
N GLN A 187 -18.77 7.95 5.72
CA GLN A 187 -20.14 8.31 6.07
C GLN A 187 -20.59 7.67 7.40
N ALA A 188 -20.17 6.43 7.70
CA ALA A 188 -20.56 5.75 8.92
C ALA A 188 -19.92 6.37 10.19
N VAL A 189 -18.78 7.05 10.03
CA VAL A 189 -18.13 7.88 11.07
C VAL A 189 -18.84 9.24 11.19
N GLU A 190 -18.96 9.98 10.08
CA GLU A 190 -19.47 11.36 10.09
C GLU A 190 -20.99 11.47 10.29
N VAL A 191 -21.73 10.43 9.90
CA VAL A 191 -23.20 10.39 9.94
C VAL A 191 -23.80 11.61 9.19
N SER A 192 -23.27 11.90 8.00
CA SER A 192 -23.74 12.98 7.13
C SER A 192 -25.08 12.67 6.42
N ALA A 193 -25.75 13.69 5.89
CA ALA A 193 -26.99 13.54 5.13
C ALA A 193 -26.77 13.15 3.65
N TYR A 194 -25.51 13.10 3.18
CA TYR A 194 -25.16 12.93 1.78
C TYR A 194 -24.06 11.87 1.56
N PRO A 195 -24.41 10.56 1.66
CA PRO A 195 -23.45 9.46 1.64
C PRO A 195 -22.59 9.39 0.37
N ASP A 196 -23.12 9.79 -0.78
CA ASP A 196 -22.43 9.67 -2.07
C ASP A 196 -21.29 10.69 -2.26
N ARG A 197 -21.16 11.69 -1.38
CA ARG A 197 -20.17 12.77 -1.57
C ARG A 197 -18.73 12.34 -1.28
N TYR A 198 -18.54 11.43 -0.33
CA TYR A 198 -17.20 11.00 0.08
C TYR A 198 -16.46 10.28 -1.05
N GLN A 199 -17.15 9.43 -1.81
CA GLN A 199 -16.56 8.71 -2.94
C GLN A 199 -16.00 9.63 -4.02
N ASN A 200 -16.52 10.87 -4.14
CA ASN A 200 -16.03 11.82 -5.14
C ASN A 200 -14.57 12.24 -4.89
N TYR A 201 -14.15 12.22 -3.62
CA TYR A 201 -12.81 12.64 -3.19
C TYR A 201 -11.82 11.49 -3.07
N GLN A 202 -12.21 10.24 -3.37
CA GLN A 202 -11.26 9.11 -3.30
C GLN A 202 -10.00 9.33 -4.17
N PRO A 203 -10.09 9.77 -5.45
CA PRO A 203 -8.89 9.99 -6.26
C PRO A 203 -7.99 11.10 -5.70
N VAL A 204 -8.59 12.10 -5.05
CA VAL A 204 -7.86 13.20 -4.40
C VAL A 204 -7.12 12.70 -3.17
N ALA A 205 -7.78 11.89 -2.33
CA ALA A 205 -7.16 11.28 -1.15
C ALA A 205 -5.98 10.37 -1.52
N GLU A 206 -6.12 9.56 -2.57
CA GLU A 206 -5.05 8.71 -3.10
C GLU A 206 -3.87 9.54 -3.64
N ALA A 207 -4.15 10.64 -4.35
CA ALA A 207 -3.11 11.56 -4.85
C ALA A 207 -2.34 12.23 -3.70
N ILE A 208 -3.03 12.65 -2.64
CA ILE A 208 -2.41 13.22 -1.44
C ILE A 208 -1.53 12.18 -0.75
N LEU A 209 -2.06 10.98 -0.54
CA LEU A 209 -1.33 9.91 0.13
C LEU A 209 -0.04 9.60 -0.64
N THR A 210 -0.15 9.43 -1.95
CA THR A 210 1.01 9.27 -2.85
C THR A 210 1.99 10.43 -2.68
N ALA A 211 1.53 11.68 -2.80
CA ALA A 211 2.40 12.85 -2.73
C ALA A 211 3.13 12.99 -1.37
N LEU A 212 2.50 12.55 -0.28
CA LEU A 212 2.98 12.77 1.07
C LEU A 212 3.67 11.55 1.69
N THR A 213 3.48 10.32 1.20
CA THR A 213 4.18 9.13 1.71
C THR A 213 5.26 8.61 0.77
N THR A 214 5.42 9.22 -0.41
CA THR A 214 6.62 9.02 -1.21
C THR A 214 7.82 9.61 -0.45
N PRO A 215 8.89 8.83 -0.14
CA PRO A 215 10.05 9.33 0.57
C PRO A 215 10.63 10.57 -0.12
N SER A 216 10.96 11.61 0.65
CA SER A 216 11.81 12.70 0.16
C SER A 216 13.01 12.09 -0.56
N LYS A 217 13.22 12.47 -1.82
CA LYS A 217 14.54 12.40 -2.44
C LYS A 217 15.55 12.95 -1.42
N PRO A 218 16.67 12.27 -1.13
CA PRO A 218 17.68 12.84 -0.23
C PRO A 218 18.00 14.24 -0.73
N SER A 219 17.88 15.23 0.15
CA SER A 219 18.35 16.59 -0.10
C SER A 219 19.88 16.53 -0.11
N GLY A 220 20.41 16.03 -1.22
CA GLY A 220 21.80 16.09 -1.61
C GLY A 220 21.84 16.93 -2.87
N SER A 221 22.45 18.10 -2.78
CA SER A 221 22.94 18.85 -3.93
C SER A 221 23.66 17.91 -4.90
N GLY A 222 23.08 17.67 -6.08
CA GLY A 222 23.68 16.86 -7.13
C GLY A 222 22.64 16.24 -8.07
N GLU A 223 22.34 16.97 -9.14
CA GLU A 223 21.69 16.51 -10.38
C GLU A 223 20.28 15.87 -10.29
N THR A 224 19.37 16.46 -11.08
CA THR A 224 18.35 15.74 -11.82
C THR A 224 18.99 14.55 -12.53
N GLY A 225 19.03 13.39 -11.88
CA GLY A 225 19.21 12.12 -12.56
C GLY A 225 17.97 11.90 -13.43
N THR A 226 18.00 12.40 -14.65
CA THR A 226 17.24 11.82 -15.76
C THR A 226 17.41 10.31 -15.65
N VAL A 227 16.31 9.54 -15.67
CA VAL A 227 16.39 8.10 -15.87
C VAL A 227 17.30 7.90 -17.08
N ALA A 228 18.38 7.15 -16.91
CA ALA A 228 19.33 6.96 -18.01
C ALA A 228 18.57 6.39 -19.20
N GLU A 229 18.76 6.99 -20.37
CA GLU A 229 18.18 6.52 -21.62
C GLU A 229 18.48 5.03 -21.80
N THR A 230 17.44 4.24 -22.04
CA THR A 230 17.60 2.79 -22.14
C THR A 230 18.44 2.44 -23.35
N SER A 231 19.34 1.48 -23.16
CA SER A 231 20.20 0.98 -24.25
C SER A 231 19.56 -0.16 -25.06
N ARG A 232 18.54 -0.82 -24.51
CA ARG A 232 17.82 -1.94 -25.12
C ARG A 232 16.43 -2.13 -24.53
N ILE A 233 15.56 -2.81 -25.26
CA ILE A 233 14.26 -3.27 -24.78
C ILE A 233 14.26 -4.80 -24.75
N VAL A 234 13.76 -5.39 -23.66
CA VAL A 234 13.62 -6.84 -23.53
C VAL A 234 12.17 -7.24 -23.30
N PHE A 235 11.79 -8.44 -23.74
CA PHE A 235 10.50 -9.00 -23.39
C PHE A 235 10.44 -9.32 -21.88
N PRO A 236 9.31 -9.03 -21.18
CA PRO A 236 9.26 -9.09 -19.73
C PRO A 236 9.19 -10.51 -19.14
N LEU A 237 9.10 -11.55 -19.99
CA LEU A 237 9.10 -12.96 -19.58
C LEU A 237 10.19 -13.75 -20.32
N PRO A 238 10.72 -14.85 -19.73
CA PRO A 238 11.66 -15.72 -20.41
C PRO A 238 11.10 -16.33 -21.68
N GLU A 239 11.92 -16.48 -22.71
CA GLU A 239 11.53 -17.12 -23.97
C GLU A 239 10.93 -18.52 -23.72
N GLY A 240 9.78 -18.80 -24.34
CA GLY A 240 9.11 -20.11 -24.24
C GLY A 240 8.40 -20.41 -22.91
N SER A 241 8.40 -19.46 -21.96
CA SER A 241 7.70 -19.63 -20.66
C SER A 241 6.25 -19.15 -20.66
N TRP A 242 5.81 -18.50 -21.74
CA TRP A 242 4.56 -17.75 -21.77
C TRP A 242 3.70 -18.04 -23.00
N THR A 243 2.41 -17.73 -22.90
CA THR A 243 1.46 -17.72 -24.01
C THR A 243 0.55 -16.51 -23.86
N LYS A 244 0.40 -15.71 -24.91
CA LYS A 244 -0.56 -14.59 -24.91
C LYS A 244 -1.98 -15.13 -24.79
N THR A 245 -2.73 -14.65 -23.79
CA THR A 245 -4.11 -15.10 -23.53
C THR A 245 -5.14 -14.01 -23.71
N SER A 246 -4.75 -12.74 -23.64
CA SER A 246 -5.68 -11.61 -23.74
C SER A 246 -4.98 -10.39 -24.35
N ASP A 247 -5.68 -9.69 -25.25
CA ASP A 247 -5.21 -8.45 -25.88
C ASP A 247 -5.58 -7.21 -25.05
N TRP A 248 -4.83 -6.12 -25.27
CA TRP A 248 -5.20 -4.77 -24.84
C TRP A 248 -6.44 -4.27 -25.61
N GLY A 249 -7.31 -3.53 -24.92
CA GLY A 249 -8.49 -2.88 -25.51
C GLY A 249 -9.84 -3.47 -25.08
N TRP A 250 -10.91 -3.14 -25.83
CA TRP A 250 -12.26 -3.57 -25.51
C TRP A 250 -12.44 -5.07 -25.70
N ARG A 251 -12.78 -5.78 -24.62
CA ARG A 251 -13.08 -7.23 -24.63
C ARG A 251 -14.26 -7.56 -23.73
N ALA A 252 -14.64 -8.83 -23.69
CA ALA A 252 -15.56 -9.32 -22.67
C ALA A 252 -14.79 -9.49 -21.35
N ASP A 253 -15.35 -9.00 -20.24
CA ASP A 253 -14.87 -9.25 -18.88
C ASP A 253 -14.91 -10.77 -18.62
N PRO A 254 -13.84 -11.34 -18.06
CA PRO A 254 -13.68 -12.79 -17.98
C PRO A 254 -14.53 -13.42 -16.88
N PHE A 255 -15.15 -12.63 -16.00
CA PHE A 255 -15.96 -13.10 -14.88
C PHE A 255 -17.46 -12.89 -15.11
N THR A 256 -17.85 -11.81 -15.78
CA THR A 256 -19.24 -11.39 -15.99
C THR A 256 -19.68 -11.55 -17.45
N GLY A 257 -18.74 -11.57 -18.41
CA GLY A 257 -19.02 -11.60 -19.84
C GLY A 257 -19.49 -10.27 -20.43
N GLU A 258 -19.55 -9.20 -19.63
CA GLU A 258 -19.93 -7.86 -20.08
C GLU A 258 -18.77 -7.18 -20.82
N ARG A 259 -19.05 -6.12 -21.58
CA ARG A 259 -17.99 -5.40 -22.31
C ARG A 259 -17.18 -4.56 -21.34
N ASP A 260 -15.90 -4.87 -21.21
CA ASP A 260 -14.94 -4.19 -20.35
C ASP A 260 -13.70 -3.75 -21.14
N TYR A 261 -13.03 -2.71 -20.65
CA TYR A 261 -11.82 -2.19 -21.27
C TYR A 261 -10.58 -2.73 -20.56
N HIS A 262 -9.77 -3.48 -21.30
CA HIS A 262 -8.56 -4.08 -20.78
C HIS A 262 -7.35 -3.18 -20.97
N GLY A 263 -6.85 -2.63 -19.86
CA GLY A 263 -5.71 -1.72 -19.85
C GLY A 263 -4.34 -2.37 -20.06
N GLY A 264 -4.25 -3.68 -20.30
CA GLY A 264 -2.97 -4.37 -20.49
C GLY A 264 -3.04 -5.51 -21.49
N THR A 265 -1.92 -6.19 -21.68
CA THR A 265 -1.84 -7.48 -22.37
C THR A 265 -1.58 -8.56 -21.31
N ASP A 266 -2.30 -9.69 -21.41
CA ASP A 266 -2.10 -10.83 -20.52
C ASP A 266 -1.24 -11.91 -21.17
N TYR A 267 -0.16 -12.27 -20.49
CA TYR A 267 0.71 -13.40 -20.84
C TYR A 267 0.60 -14.47 -19.76
N ALA A 268 -0.12 -15.56 -20.06
CA ALA A 268 -0.17 -16.71 -19.17
C ALA A 268 1.20 -17.38 -19.09
N ALA A 269 1.64 -17.65 -17.87
CA ALA A 269 2.91 -18.31 -17.56
C ALA A 269 2.76 -19.06 -16.24
N ALA A 270 3.65 -20.01 -15.95
CA ALA A 270 3.58 -20.76 -14.70
C ALA A 270 3.79 -19.83 -13.49
N ASP A 271 3.09 -20.11 -12.38
CA ASP A 271 3.34 -19.45 -11.11
C ASP A 271 4.83 -19.57 -10.71
N GLY A 272 5.44 -18.47 -10.27
CA GLY A 272 6.87 -18.40 -9.99
C GLY A 272 7.76 -18.11 -11.22
N THR A 273 7.21 -17.94 -12.42
CA THR A 273 8.01 -17.57 -13.61
C THR A 273 8.62 -16.18 -13.42
N PRO A 274 9.93 -15.97 -13.63
CA PRO A 274 10.55 -14.66 -13.48
C PRO A 274 9.95 -13.58 -14.40
N ILE A 275 9.74 -12.39 -13.86
CA ILE A 275 9.35 -11.18 -14.57
C ILE A 275 10.55 -10.24 -14.64
N TYR A 276 10.82 -9.69 -15.82
CA TYR A 276 11.95 -8.82 -16.07
C TYR A 276 11.55 -7.37 -16.38
N ALA A 277 12.35 -6.42 -15.91
CA ALA A 277 12.25 -5.03 -16.32
C ALA A 277 12.45 -4.90 -17.83
N VAL A 278 11.54 -4.22 -18.52
CA VAL A 278 11.48 -4.15 -19.99
C VAL A 278 12.59 -3.25 -20.55
N ALA A 279 13.01 -2.25 -19.76
CA ALA A 279 13.98 -1.22 -20.11
C ALA A 279 14.75 -0.78 -18.85
N ASP A 280 15.86 -0.06 -19.05
CA ASP A 280 16.53 0.65 -17.96
C ASP A 280 15.56 1.65 -17.33
N GLY A 281 15.55 1.75 -16.01
CA GLY A 281 14.50 2.51 -15.35
C GLY A 281 14.67 2.70 -13.86
N ARG A 282 13.74 3.45 -13.28
CA ARG A 282 13.58 3.61 -11.84
C ARG A 282 12.23 3.09 -11.43
N VAL A 283 12.19 2.20 -10.45
CA VAL A 283 10.95 1.71 -9.85
C VAL A 283 10.25 2.90 -9.19
N VAL A 284 9.01 3.17 -9.59
CA VAL A 284 8.15 4.25 -9.08
C VAL A 284 6.93 3.72 -8.31
N TRP A 285 6.73 2.41 -8.29
CA TRP A 285 5.77 1.72 -7.43
C TRP A 285 6.21 0.27 -7.25
N SER A 286 6.07 -0.31 -6.05
CA SER A 286 6.37 -1.72 -5.80
C SER A 286 5.60 -2.26 -4.59
N GLU A 287 4.28 -2.37 -4.70
CA GLU A 287 3.38 -2.78 -3.62
C GLU A 287 2.07 -3.38 -4.16
N PHE A 288 1.20 -3.86 -3.27
CA PHE A 288 -0.14 -4.34 -3.64
C PHE A 288 -1.07 -3.18 -3.99
N ASN A 289 -1.87 -3.34 -5.07
CA ASN A 289 -2.83 -2.34 -5.50
C ASN A 289 -4.13 -2.98 -6.00
N GLY A 290 -5.11 -3.14 -5.11
CA GLY A 290 -6.49 -3.50 -5.45
C GLY A 290 -6.59 -4.67 -6.44
N GLY A 291 -7.28 -4.43 -7.56
CA GLY A 291 -7.49 -5.41 -8.63
C GLY A 291 -6.21 -5.88 -9.34
N TYR A 292 -5.13 -5.09 -9.31
CA TYR A 292 -3.83 -5.51 -9.87
C TYR A 292 -3.11 -6.54 -8.99
N GLY A 293 -3.48 -6.70 -7.72
CA GLY A 293 -2.69 -7.51 -6.80
C GLY A 293 -1.31 -6.90 -6.59
N GLY A 294 -0.26 -7.73 -6.51
CA GLY A 294 1.12 -7.26 -6.45
C GLY A 294 1.52 -6.54 -7.74
N LEU A 295 1.92 -5.28 -7.62
CA LEU A 295 2.17 -4.36 -8.73
C LEU A 295 3.57 -3.75 -8.63
N VAL A 296 4.31 -3.78 -9.73
CA VAL A 296 5.54 -3.00 -9.93
C VAL A 296 5.30 -2.03 -11.07
N ILE A 297 5.65 -0.75 -10.90
CA ILE A 297 5.66 0.24 -11.99
C ILE A 297 7.08 0.81 -12.09
N ILE A 298 7.60 0.87 -13.30
CA ILE A 298 8.95 1.36 -13.58
C ILE A 298 8.85 2.50 -14.58
N GLU A 299 9.50 3.62 -14.27
CA GLU A 299 9.65 4.76 -15.17
C GLU A 299 10.95 4.63 -15.96
N HIS A 300 10.85 4.84 -17.26
CA HIS A 300 11.91 4.69 -18.25
C HIS A 300 12.07 5.97 -19.05
N THR A 301 13.24 6.13 -19.66
CA THR A 301 13.41 7.03 -20.82
C THR A 301 13.78 6.17 -22.02
N VAL A 302 12.93 6.21 -23.05
CA VAL A 302 13.05 5.39 -24.26
C VAL A 302 12.93 6.30 -25.48
N ASN A 303 13.96 6.32 -26.32
CA ASN A 303 14.12 7.23 -27.44
C ASN A 303 13.95 8.72 -27.05
N GLY A 304 14.37 9.10 -25.84
CA GLY A 304 14.22 10.46 -25.31
C GLY A 304 12.82 10.78 -24.79
N GLU A 305 11.88 9.82 -24.81
CA GLU A 305 10.53 9.97 -24.29
C GLU A 305 10.37 9.25 -22.96
N ALA A 306 9.62 9.85 -22.04
CA ALA A 306 9.27 9.19 -20.79
C ALA A 306 8.15 8.16 -21.02
N VAL A 307 8.31 6.98 -20.44
CA VAL A 307 7.31 5.92 -20.49
C VAL A 307 7.33 5.12 -19.19
N ARG A 308 6.18 4.58 -18.80
CA ARG A 308 6.07 3.65 -17.67
C ARG A 308 5.66 2.27 -18.13
N SER A 309 6.26 1.25 -17.52
CA SER A 309 5.81 -0.12 -17.61
C SER A 309 5.18 -0.55 -16.29
N ALA A 310 4.09 -1.33 -16.36
CA ALA A 310 3.41 -1.87 -15.18
C ALA A 310 3.32 -3.40 -15.26
N TYR A 311 3.61 -4.07 -14.14
CA TYR A 311 3.66 -5.52 -14.00
C TYR A 311 2.78 -5.94 -12.83
N ALA A 312 1.73 -6.72 -13.08
CA ALA A 312 0.71 -7.03 -12.08
C ALA A 312 0.55 -8.53 -11.78
N HIS A 313 -0.32 -8.83 -10.81
CA HIS A 313 -0.71 -10.14 -10.31
C HIS A 313 0.36 -10.95 -9.56
N MET A 314 1.50 -10.34 -9.23
CA MET A 314 2.55 -10.97 -8.40
C MET A 314 2.03 -11.30 -7.00
N TRP A 315 2.50 -12.38 -6.39
CA TRP A 315 2.31 -12.56 -4.95
C TRP A 315 3.16 -11.56 -4.16
N SER A 316 2.80 -11.28 -2.91
CA SER A 316 3.60 -10.39 -2.04
C SER A 316 5.05 -10.85 -1.86
N HIS A 317 5.26 -12.17 -1.78
CA HIS A 317 6.60 -12.75 -1.71
C HIS A 317 7.32 -12.84 -3.06
N GLY A 318 6.62 -12.56 -4.16
CA GLY A 318 7.15 -12.60 -5.52
C GLY A 318 7.53 -11.21 -6.04
N ILE A 319 7.60 -10.18 -5.20
CA ILE A 319 8.10 -8.85 -5.57
C ILE A 319 9.55 -8.73 -5.09
N HIS A 320 10.49 -8.48 -6.01
CA HIS A 320 11.94 -8.51 -5.72
C HIS A 320 12.61 -7.14 -5.75
N VAL A 321 11.84 -6.08 -5.98
CA VAL A 321 12.35 -4.70 -6.05
C VAL A 321 11.58 -3.79 -5.12
N THR A 322 12.20 -2.68 -4.72
CA THR A 322 11.56 -1.65 -3.90
C THR A 322 11.45 -0.33 -4.65
N GLU A 323 10.50 0.51 -4.28
CA GLU A 323 10.37 1.83 -4.88
C GLU A 323 11.67 2.64 -4.75
N GLY A 324 12.03 3.33 -5.84
CA GLY A 324 13.24 4.11 -5.98
C GLY A 324 14.47 3.34 -6.44
N GLN A 325 14.43 2.01 -6.48
CA GLN A 325 15.48 1.18 -7.04
C GLN A 325 15.67 1.47 -8.54
N THR A 326 16.91 1.68 -8.96
CA THR A 326 17.27 1.68 -10.38
C THR A 326 17.43 0.25 -10.86
N VAL A 327 16.86 -0.06 -12.00
CA VAL A 327 16.95 -1.35 -12.67
C VAL A 327 17.50 -1.17 -14.08
N THR A 328 18.16 -2.18 -14.60
CA THR A 328 18.51 -2.26 -16.02
C THR A 328 17.55 -3.19 -16.76
N ALA A 329 17.39 -3.02 -18.07
CA ALA A 329 16.62 -3.93 -18.91
C ALA A 329 17.07 -5.39 -18.67
N GLY A 330 16.13 -6.28 -18.34
CA GLY A 330 16.39 -7.68 -18.01
C GLY A 330 16.61 -7.96 -16.51
N THR A 331 16.59 -6.94 -15.65
CA THR A 331 16.64 -7.16 -14.18
C THR A 331 15.42 -7.98 -13.76
N HIS A 332 15.61 -9.03 -12.96
CA HIS A 332 14.53 -9.80 -12.36
C HIS A 332 13.84 -8.94 -11.29
N ILE A 333 12.59 -8.58 -11.52
CA ILE A 333 11.84 -7.63 -10.67
C ILE A 333 10.74 -8.29 -9.84
N GLY A 334 10.29 -9.46 -10.24
CA GLY A 334 9.26 -10.21 -9.55
C GLY A 334 9.00 -11.56 -10.20
N ASP A 335 8.00 -12.27 -9.72
CA ASP A 335 7.59 -13.58 -10.21
C ASP A 335 6.10 -13.59 -10.53
N VAL A 336 5.72 -14.24 -11.63
CA VAL A 336 4.33 -14.46 -12.03
C VAL A 336 3.55 -15.08 -10.88
N GLY A 337 2.41 -14.49 -10.56
CA GLY A 337 1.48 -14.98 -9.56
C GLY A 337 0.05 -14.97 -10.09
N SER A 338 -0.91 -15.05 -9.17
CA SER A 338 -2.35 -14.96 -9.46
C SER A 338 -3.09 -14.15 -8.38
N SER A 339 -2.46 -13.08 -7.88
CA SER A 339 -3.07 -12.22 -6.87
C SER A 339 -3.98 -11.14 -7.49
N GLY A 340 -4.88 -10.55 -6.70
CA GLY A 340 -5.82 -9.54 -7.19
C GLY A 340 -6.94 -10.14 -8.04
N TYR A 341 -7.39 -9.40 -9.05
CA TYR A 341 -8.45 -9.79 -9.98
C TYR A 341 -7.88 -10.65 -11.12
N SER A 342 -7.59 -11.91 -10.80
CA SER A 342 -6.92 -12.86 -11.70
C SER A 342 -7.68 -14.19 -11.74
N THR A 343 -7.83 -14.79 -12.93
CA THR A 343 -8.48 -16.10 -13.12
C THR A 343 -7.50 -17.27 -13.03
N GLY A 344 -6.20 -17.00 -13.10
CA GLY A 344 -5.11 -17.98 -13.04
C GLY A 344 -3.75 -17.31 -13.26
N PRO A 345 -2.62 -18.03 -13.09
CA PRO A 345 -1.29 -17.41 -13.17
C PRO A 345 -0.99 -16.77 -14.53
N HIS A 346 -0.69 -15.47 -14.51
CA HIS A 346 -0.29 -14.69 -15.68
C HIS A 346 0.39 -13.38 -15.28
N LEU A 347 1.10 -12.77 -16.23
CA LEU A 347 1.53 -11.37 -16.16
C LEU A 347 0.50 -10.51 -16.89
N HIS A 348 -0.14 -9.57 -16.18
CA HIS A 348 -0.82 -8.42 -16.80
C HIS A 348 0.21 -7.31 -16.97
N PHE A 349 0.49 -6.94 -18.22
CA PHE A 349 1.54 -6.00 -18.60
C PHE A 349 0.96 -4.77 -19.29
N GLU A 350 1.39 -3.58 -18.86
CA GLU A 350 0.97 -2.32 -19.47
C GLU A 350 2.17 -1.45 -19.86
N ILE A 351 1.99 -0.67 -20.93
CA ILE A 351 2.83 0.47 -21.28
C ILE A 351 1.99 1.73 -21.20
N ARG A 352 2.48 2.74 -20.46
CA ARG A 352 1.80 4.02 -20.21
C ARG A 352 2.70 5.18 -20.67
N PRO A 353 2.31 5.96 -21.68
CA PRO A 353 3.10 7.11 -22.12
C PRO A 353 3.26 8.19 -21.04
N GLY A 354 4.43 8.83 -21.00
CA GLY A 354 4.74 9.94 -20.10
C GLY A 354 5.11 9.53 -18.67
N THR A 355 5.20 10.55 -17.81
CA THR A 355 5.56 10.43 -16.38
C THR A 355 4.35 10.62 -15.46
N THR A 356 3.16 10.89 -15.98
CA THR A 356 1.95 11.12 -15.18
C THR A 356 0.74 10.66 -16.00
N GLY A 357 0.09 9.58 -15.56
CA GLY A 357 -1.05 9.01 -16.26
C GLY A 357 -1.28 7.53 -15.94
N THR A 358 -2.54 7.11 -16.07
CA THR A 358 -2.98 5.71 -15.95
C THR A 358 -3.44 5.14 -17.28
N GLU A 359 -3.54 5.96 -18.33
CA GLU A 359 -3.89 5.50 -19.67
C GLU A 359 -2.74 4.66 -20.25
N SER A 360 -3.10 3.48 -20.77
CA SER A 360 -2.17 2.56 -21.39
C SER A 360 -2.37 2.49 -22.89
N ILE A 361 -1.33 2.05 -23.59
CA ILE A 361 -1.35 1.75 -25.02
C ILE A 361 -1.13 0.25 -25.23
N ASP A 362 -1.37 -0.21 -26.47
CA ASP A 362 -1.07 -1.59 -26.89
C ASP A 362 0.42 -1.92 -26.65
N ALA A 363 0.67 -2.75 -25.64
CA ALA A 363 2.01 -3.10 -25.19
C ALA A 363 2.74 -3.96 -26.23
N ASP A 364 2.04 -4.85 -26.95
CA ASP A 364 2.67 -5.69 -27.97
C ASP A 364 3.15 -4.86 -29.15
N LYS A 365 2.32 -3.91 -29.58
CA LYS A 365 2.69 -2.95 -30.62
C LYS A 365 3.90 -2.12 -30.19
N TRP A 366 3.89 -1.60 -28.96
CA TRP A 366 5.00 -0.81 -28.44
C TRP A 366 6.29 -1.63 -28.37
N LEU A 367 6.25 -2.86 -27.85
CA LEU A 367 7.41 -3.76 -27.78
C LEU A 367 7.98 -4.07 -29.16
N GLN A 368 7.12 -4.31 -30.16
CA GLN A 368 7.54 -4.56 -31.53
C GLN A 368 8.21 -3.35 -32.18
N GLU A 369 7.62 -2.16 -32.03
CA GLU A 369 8.16 -0.90 -32.59
C GLU A 369 9.51 -0.53 -31.99
N HIS A 370 9.76 -0.91 -30.74
CA HIS A 370 11.02 -0.65 -30.02
C HIS A 370 12.02 -1.81 -30.07
N GLY A 371 11.75 -2.84 -30.88
CA GLY A 371 12.68 -3.93 -31.14
C GLY A 371 12.98 -4.80 -29.92
N ALA A 372 11.99 -5.07 -29.07
CA ALA A 372 12.15 -5.90 -27.88
C ALA A 372 12.75 -7.27 -28.23
N THR A 373 13.85 -7.62 -27.55
CA THR A 373 14.48 -8.95 -27.68
C THR A 373 14.01 -9.87 -26.56
N GLU A 374 13.84 -11.16 -26.84
CA GLU A 374 13.53 -12.15 -25.81
C GLU A 374 14.57 -12.14 -24.67
N SER A 375 14.09 -12.27 -23.43
CA SER A 375 14.97 -12.30 -22.25
C SER A 375 15.56 -13.69 -22.08
N THR A 376 16.86 -13.83 -22.33
CA THR A 376 17.63 -15.07 -22.13
C THR A 376 18.13 -15.22 -20.68
N GLY A 377 17.28 -14.96 -19.68
CA GLY A 377 17.46 -15.36 -18.27
C GLY A 377 18.87 -15.32 -17.67
N SER A 378 19.72 -14.35 -18.01
CA SER A 378 21.11 -14.32 -17.56
C SER A 378 21.23 -13.41 -16.35
N SER A 379 21.39 -14.03 -15.18
CA SER A 379 21.65 -13.39 -13.90
C SER A 379 23.01 -12.65 -13.93
N THR A 380 22.99 -11.36 -14.29
CA THR A 380 24.15 -10.48 -14.07
C THR A 380 24.24 -10.13 -12.59
N THR A 381 25.16 -10.79 -11.89
CA THR A 381 25.70 -10.37 -10.60
C THR A 381 26.39 -9.02 -10.79
N GLY A 382 25.95 -7.99 -10.04
CA GLY A 382 26.63 -6.69 -10.00
C GLY A 382 28.08 -6.80 -9.47
N PRO A 383 28.93 -5.79 -9.73
CA PRO A 383 30.37 -5.90 -9.56
C PRO A 383 30.76 -6.00 -8.08
N GLY A 384 31.20 -7.19 -7.68
CA GLY A 384 31.86 -7.40 -6.40
C GLY A 384 33.17 -6.61 -6.34
N CYS A 385 33.40 -5.92 -5.21
CA CYS A 385 34.70 -5.34 -4.89
C CYS A 385 35.78 -6.41 -5.04
N ALA A 386 36.68 -6.21 -5.99
CA ALA A 386 37.86 -7.06 -6.15
C ALA A 386 38.84 -6.82 -5.00
N PRO A 387 39.36 -7.86 -4.33
CA PRO A 387 40.55 -7.70 -3.51
C PRO A 387 41.78 -7.68 -4.43
N ALA A 388 42.66 -6.72 -4.18
CA ALA A 388 43.98 -6.68 -4.75
C ALA A 388 44.83 -7.86 -4.24
N GLY A 389 45.73 -8.36 -5.09
CA GLY A 389 46.98 -8.97 -4.61
C GLY A 389 47.17 -10.44 -4.97
N THR A 390 48.16 -10.64 -5.83
CA THR A 390 48.72 -11.89 -6.35
C THR A 390 49.39 -12.78 -5.30
N GLY A 391 49.25 -14.10 -5.47
CA GLY A 391 50.34 -15.07 -5.27
C GLY A 391 50.35 -15.88 -3.97
N SER A 392 50.02 -17.16 -4.06
CA SER A 392 50.97 -18.27 -3.87
C SER A 392 50.21 -19.60 -3.77
N GLU A 393 50.79 -20.64 -4.38
CA GLU A 393 50.30 -22.01 -4.34
C GLU A 393 50.29 -22.56 -2.91
N ALA A 394 49.27 -23.37 -2.58
CA ALA A 394 49.15 -24.02 -1.29
C ALA A 394 50.27 -25.06 -1.11
N SER A 395 51.02 -24.97 -0.01
CA SER A 395 51.89 -26.04 0.48
C SER A 395 51.20 -26.78 1.63
N GLU A 396 51.44 -28.10 1.69
CA GLU A 396 50.85 -29.03 2.65
C GLU A 396 51.18 -28.68 4.11
N TYR A 397 50.13 -28.69 4.95
CA TYR A 397 50.26 -28.59 6.40
C TYR A 397 50.68 -29.94 6.98
N THR A 398 51.92 -29.99 7.50
CA THR A 398 52.37 -31.04 8.42
C THR A 398 52.76 -30.37 9.74
N GLY A 399 52.02 -30.66 10.81
CA GLY A 399 52.24 -30.00 12.10
C GLY A 399 51.52 -30.71 13.24
N ASP A 400 52.30 -31.52 13.94
CA ASP A 400 52.02 -32.28 15.16
C ASP A 400 51.61 -31.37 16.34
N GLY A 401 50.95 -31.98 17.32
CA GLY A 401 50.25 -31.30 18.40
C GLY A 401 51.11 -30.74 19.54
N ALA A 402 50.36 -30.17 20.48
CA ALA A 402 50.77 -29.65 21.80
C ALA A 402 51.40 -28.23 21.81
N ALA A 403 50.54 -27.22 21.95
CA ALA A 403 50.82 -26.06 22.80
C ALA A 403 49.50 -25.35 23.16
N MET A 404 49.29 -25.13 24.46
CA MET A 404 48.15 -24.43 25.05
C MET A 404 48.26 -22.92 24.78
N VAL A 405 47.14 -22.26 24.51
CA VAL A 405 47.03 -20.81 24.32
C VAL A 405 46.96 -20.12 25.68
N GLU A 406 47.84 -19.15 25.92
CA GLU A 406 47.79 -18.26 27.09
C GLU A 406 46.82 -17.09 26.89
N ASP A 407 46.12 -16.74 27.98
CA ASP A 407 45.15 -15.66 28.14
C ASP A 407 45.85 -14.34 28.49
N PRO A 408 45.71 -13.26 27.69
CA PRO A 408 46.22 -11.95 28.04
C PRO A 408 45.06 -10.97 28.28
N SER A 409 44.69 -10.73 29.54
CA SER A 409 44.58 -9.35 30.09
C SER A 409 44.07 -9.32 31.54
N GLY A 410 45.02 -9.28 32.47
CA GLY A 410 44.78 -8.83 33.84
C GLY A 410 46.00 -8.10 34.38
N THR A 411 45.75 -7.04 35.15
CA THR A 411 46.63 -6.07 35.85
C THR A 411 46.72 -4.71 35.12
N GLY A 412 46.30 -3.57 35.69
CA GLY A 412 46.35 -3.00 37.06
C GLY A 412 47.11 -1.67 36.95
N GLY A 413 46.87 -0.54 37.63
CA GLY A 413 46.03 -0.05 38.72
C GLY A 413 46.47 1.40 39.03
N GLN A 414 46.09 1.91 40.23
CA GLN A 414 46.39 3.24 40.86
C GLN A 414 45.35 4.34 40.56
N VAL A 415 44.67 5.01 41.50
CA VAL A 415 44.74 5.16 42.98
C VAL A 415 43.33 5.32 43.54
#